data_AF-A0A8J4SJL9-F1
#
_entry.id   AF-A0A8J4SJL9-F1
#
_cell.length_a   1.000
_cell.length_b   1.000
_cell.length_c   1.000
_cell.angle_alpha   90.00
_cell.angle_beta   90.00
_cell.angle_gamma   90.00
#
_symmetry.space_group_name_H-M   'P 1'
#
loop_
_entity.id
_entity.type
_entity.pdbx_description
1 polymer ?
#
loop_
_entity_poly.entity_id
_entity_poly.type
_entity_poly.pdbx_seq_one_letter_code
_entity_poly.pdbx_strand_id
1 'polypeptide(L)'
;NLSFDVDHDALYEFFASFGALEFAKVVKDPSTSHSRGTGFVKFTRPEDAARVLSESSKIENTSRFTLDNRAMYLSMAVSRQEAERLRNTKKETSTIESVTVPCSMAERLRRQGRNLHLARIGMIRAGTVAAEGLSKEDLAKREALLRSKKLKLQNPNIFVSDVRLCVRNLPLTVSDEDLRRVCLDFLGADSKRCLTECRVMRNLQPGKQQFRSLGYAFISFTKHEDALKILHHLNNNAEVFANQRRPIVEFSLENMQALEKKRRRAEKCA
;
A
#
# COMPACT_ATOMS: atom_id res chain seq x y z
N ASN A 1 -15.86 5.17 13.50
CA ASN A 1 -16.55 5.79 12.35
C ASN A 1 -16.39 7.31 12.44
N LEU A 2 -15.15 7.79 12.34
CA LEU A 2 -14.80 9.21 12.34
C LEU A 2 -14.73 9.71 10.89
N SER A 3 -15.04 10.99 10.67
CA SER A 3 -14.75 11.66 9.40
C SER A 3 -13.22 11.66 9.15
N PHE A 4 -12.82 11.65 7.88
CA PHE A 4 -11.42 11.56 7.49
C PHE A 4 -10.66 12.87 7.68
N ASP A 5 -11.39 13.98 7.74
CA ASP A 5 -10.86 15.35 7.89
C ASP A 5 -10.68 15.76 9.35
N VAL A 6 -11.12 14.90 10.29
CA VAL A 6 -11.05 15.16 11.73
C VAL A 6 -9.63 14.96 12.23
N ASP A 7 -9.09 16.01 12.83
CA ASP A 7 -7.78 16.00 13.46
C ASP A 7 -7.81 15.62 14.95
N HIS A 8 -6.61 15.46 15.52
CA HIS A 8 -6.44 15.07 16.93
C HIS A 8 -7.07 16.09 17.88
N ASP A 9 -6.95 17.38 17.57
CA ASP A 9 -7.39 18.48 18.42
C ASP A 9 -8.92 18.57 18.44
N ALA A 10 -9.56 18.51 17.28
CA ALA A 10 -11.03 18.47 17.17
C ALA A 10 -11.63 17.28 17.93
N LEU A 11 -10.99 16.10 17.86
CA LEU A 11 -11.40 14.93 18.63
C LEU A 11 -11.25 15.15 20.14
N TYR A 12 -10.16 15.79 20.56
CA TYR A 12 -9.90 16.10 21.96
C TYR A 12 -10.93 17.09 22.52
N GLU A 13 -11.16 18.21 21.83
CA GLU A 13 -12.12 19.24 22.24
C GLU A 13 -13.54 18.68 22.38
N PHE A 14 -13.96 17.82 21.45
CA PHE A 14 -15.26 17.18 21.51
C PHE A 14 -15.43 16.33 22.78
N PHE A 15 -14.47 15.45 23.07
CA PHE A 15 -14.56 14.55 24.24
C PHE A 15 -14.22 15.25 25.57
N ALA A 16 -13.53 16.39 25.54
CA ALA A 16 -13.24 17.17 26.74
C ALA A 16 -14.51 17.70 27.41
N SER A 17 -15.59 17.89 26.66
CA SER A 17 -16.91 18.29 27.20
C SER A 17 -17.56 17.22 28.09
N PHE A 18 -17.15 15.96 27.97
CA PHE A 18 -17.72 14.83 28.73
C PHE A 18 -16.88 14.44 29.95
N GLY A 19 -15.59 14.83 29.99
CA GLY A 19 -14.69 14.51 31.10
C GLY A 19 -13.23 14.86 30.81
N ALA A 20 -12.38 14.76 31.84
CA ALA A 20 -10.96 15.07 31.72
C ALA A 20 -10.22 13.98 30.93
N LEU A 21 -9.58 14.38 29.83
CA LEU A 21 -8.85 13.49 28.93
C LEU A 21 -7.37 13.42 29.27
N GLU A 22 -6.78 12.23 29.14
CA GLU A 22 -5.33 12.04 29.15
C GLU A 22 -4.76 12.21 27.74
N PHE A 23 -5.42 11.62 26.73
CA PHE A 23 -5.09 11.87 25.33
C PHE A 23 -6.26 11.54 24.40
N ALA A 24 -6.26 12.19 23.22
CA ALA A 24 -7.06 11.79 22.07
C ALA A 24 -6.15 11.68 20.85
N LYS A 25 -6.27 10.59 20.09
CA LYS A 25 -5.42 10.31 18.94
C LYS A 25 -6.20 9.65 17.82
N VAL A 26 -6.26 10.32 16.67
CA VAL A 26 -6.80 9.76 15.43
C VAL A 26 -5.76 8.80 14.83
N VAL A 27 -6.21 7.62 14.41
CA VAL A 27 -5.34 6.63 13.78
C VAL A 27 -5.13 7.03 12.33
N LYS A 28 -3.91 7.49 12.00
CA LYS A 28 -3.50 7.77 10.63
C LYS A 28 -2.75 6.57 10.04
N ASP A 29 -2.91 6.33 8.73
CA ASP A 29 -2.16 5.29 8.03
C ASP A 29 -0.67 5.70 7.96
N PRO A 30 0.28 4.87 8.41
CA PRO A 30 1.70 5.20 8.36
C PRO A 30 2.23 5.48 6.94
N SER A 31 1.60 4.87 5.92
CA SER A 31 2.02 4.99 4.53
C SER A 31 1.45 6.22 3.83
N THR A 32 0.18 6.58 4.09
CA THR A 32 -0.51 7.68 3.40
C THR A 32 -0.72 8.91 4.27
N SER A 33 -0.43 8.80 5.58
CA SER A 33 -0.69 9.83 6.59
C SER A 33 -2.15 10.31 6.66
N HIS A 34 -3.08 9.58 6.04
CA HIS A 34 -4.51 9.90 6.07
C HIS A 34 -5.18 9.23 7.27
N SER A 35 -6.24 9.86 7.81
CA SER A 35 -7.08 9.25 8.84
C SER A 35 -7.65 7.92 8.35
N ARG A 36 -7.65 6.91 9.23
CA ARG A 36 -8.32 5.63 8.99
C ARG A 36 -9.81 5.69 9.34
N GLY A 37 -10.33 6.86 9.76
CA GLY A 37 -11.69 7.01 10.26
C GLY A 37 -11.91 6.33 11.62
N THR A 38 -10.82 6.11 12.36
CA THR A 38 -10.82 5.56 13.73
C THR A 38 -9.89 6.39 14.60
N GLY A 39 -10.16 6.41 15.90
CA GLY A 39 -9.39 7.15 16.88
C GLY A 39 -9.48 6.48 18.24
N PHE A 40 -8.52 6.79 19.11
CA PHE A 40 -8.49 6.36 20.49
C PHE A 40 -8.58 7.58 21.39
N VAL A 41 -9.37 7.46 22.44
CA VAL A 41 -9.57 8.49 23.45
C VAL A 41 -9.38 7.81 24.79
N LYS A 42 -8.53 8.38 25.64
CA LYS A 42 -8.29 7.90 27.00
C LYS A 42 -8.71 8.98 27.98
N PHE A 43 -9.70 8.66 28.82
CA PHE A 43 -10.11 9.49 29.93
C PHE A 43 -9.21 9.24 31.14
N THR A 44 -9.04 10.28 31.95
CA THR A 44 -8.32 10.19 33.24
C THR A 44 -9.10 9.32 34.22
N ARG A 45 -10.43 9.45 34.22
CA ARG A 45 -11.33 8.67 35.06
C ARG A 45 -12.02 7.56 34.25
N PRO A 46 -12.02 6.31 34.72
CA PRO A 46 -12.71 5.21 34.03
C PRO A 46 -14.24 5.39 34.05
N GLU A 47 -14.78 6.09 35.05
CA GLU A 47 -16.20 6.39 35.18
C GLU A 47 -16.74 7.26 34.03
N ASP A 48 -15.95 8.24 33.58
CA ASP A 48 -16.33 9.14 32.49
C ASP A 48 -16.40 8.37 31.17
N ALA A 49 -15.44 7.46 30.94
CA ALA A 49 -15.44 6.57 29.78
C ALA A 49 -16.65 5.63 29.74
N ALA A 50 -17.01 5.03 30.88
CA ALA A 50 -18.18 4.16 31.00
C ALA A 50 -19.49 4.92 30.75
N ARG A 51 -19.58 6.16 31.26
CA ARG A 51 -20.74 7.04 31.02
C ARG A 51 -20.91 7.35 29.54
N VAL A 52 -19.85 7.79 28.87
CA VAL A 52 -19.85 8.07 27.42
C VAL A 52 -20.24 6.84 26.60
N LEU A 53 -19.72 5.67 26.93
CA LEU A 53 -20.10 4.40 26.28
C LEU A 53 -21.59 4.09 26.44
N SER A 54 -22.12 4.25 27.66
CA SER A 54 -23.53 4.01 27.95
C SER A 54 -24.46 5.00 27.25
N GLU A 55 -24.07 6.28 27.18
CA GLU A 55 -24.82 7.33 26.49
C GLU A 55 -24.80 7.14 24.98
N SER A 56 -23.65 6.76 24.41
CA SER A 56 -23.52 6.53 22.97
C SER A 56 -24.31 5.34 22.45
N SER A 57 -24.65 4.39 23.34
CA SER A 57 -25.46 3.22 22.99
C SER A 57 -26.96 3.52 22.94
N LYS A 58 -27.39 4.66 23.51
CA LYS A 58 -28.80 5.08 23.52
C LYS A 58 -29.12 5.79 22.21
N ILE A 59 -30.15 5.32 21.52
CA ILE A 59 -30.59 5.83 20.20
C ILE A 59 -30.88 7.34 20.25
N GLU A 60 -31.47 7.83 21.35
CA GLU A 60 -31.80 9.24 21.58
C GLU A 60 -30.58 10.17 21.57
N ASN A 61 -29.40 9.68 21.96
CA ASN A 61 -28.17 10.47 22.05
C ASN A 61 -27.27 10.30 20.82
N THR A 62 -27.70 9.58 19.79
CA THR A 62 -26.91 9.36 18.57
C THR A 62 -26.51 10.68 17.91
N SER A 63 -27.39 11.68 17.95
CA SER A 63 -27.12 13.05 17.46
C SER A 63 -26.02 13.76 18.23
N ARG A 64 -25.89 13.49 19.53
CA ARG A 64 -24.90 14.11 20.42
C ARG A 64 -23.49 13.58 20.18
N PHE A 65 -23.35 12.37 19.63
CA PHE A 65 -22.07 11.76 19.24
C PHE A 65 -21.79 11.87 17.74
N THR A 66 -22.17 13.00 17.13
CA THR A 66 -21.86 13.31 15.73
C THR A 66 -20.71 14.32 15.64
N LEU A 67 -19.83 14.11 14.67
CA LEU A 67 -18.72 15.02 14.36
C LEU A 67 -18.55 15.06 12.84
N ASP A 68 -18.49 16.25 12.23
CA ASP A 68 -18.59 16.48 10.78
C ASP A 68 -19.78 15.75 10.12
N ASN A 69 -20.98 15.89 10.70
CA ASN A 69 -22.20 15.22 10.22
C ASN A 69 -22.11 13.69 10.13
N ARG A 70 -21.17 13.08 10.86
CA ARG A 70 -20.97 11.63 10.89
C ARG A 70 -21.10 11.12 12.32
N ALA A 71 -22.05 10.21 12.53
CA ALA A 71 -22.24 9.55 13.81
C ALA A 71 -21.04 8.64 14.13
N MET A 72 -20.41 8.90 15.27
CA MET A 72 -19.29 8.11 15.76
C MET A 72 -19.80 6.81 16.37
N TYR A 73 -19.11 5.71 16.05
CA TYR A 73 -19.30 4.44 16.73
C TYR A 73 -18.23 4.30 17.79
N LEU A 74 -18.66 4.20 19.05
CA LEU A 74 -17.80 4.06 20.22
C LEU A 74 -17.85 2.62 20.73
N SER A 75 -16.68 2.11 21.09
CA SER A 75 -16.52 0.78 21.67
C SER A 75 -15.31 0.80 22.59
N MET A 76 -15.31 -0.09 23.60
CA MET A 76 -14.19 -0.16 24.53
C MET A 76 -12.90 -0.53 23.79
N ALA A 77 -11.84 0.24 24.04
CA ALA A 77 -10.55 0.01 23.41
C ALA A 77 -9.92 -1.28 23.97
N VAL A 78 -9.56 -2.19 23.09
CA VAL A 78 -8.86 -3.43 23.43
C VAL A 78 -7.35 -3.29 23.22
N SER A 79 -6.58 -4.13 23.90
CA SER A 79 -5.12 -4.18 23.72
C SER A 79 -4.76 -4.60 22.28
N ARG A 80 -3.55 -4.27 21.83
CA ARG A 80 -3.08 -4.64 20.48
C ARG A 80 -3.09 -6.14 20.24
N GLN A 81 -2.71 -6.94 21.24
CA GLN A 81 -2.69 -8.40 21.15
C GLN A 81 -4.10 -8.97 20.96
N GLU A 82 -5.07 -8.43 21.70
CA GLU A 82 -6.46 -8.86 21.63
C GLU A 82 -7.15 -8.41 20.33
N ALA A 83 -6.83 -7.21 19.84
CA ALA A 83 -7.25 -6.75 18.53
C ALA A 83 -6.75 -7.65 17.38
N GLU A 84 -5.53 -8.20 17.51
CA GLU A 84 -4.98 -9.15 16.53
C GLU A 84 -5.74 -10.49 16.54
N ARG A 85 -6.09 -11.01 17.73
CA ARG A 85 -6.92 -12.22 17.88
C ARG A 85 -8.30 -12.05 17.25
N LEU A 86 -8.99 -10.95 17.59
CA LEU A 86 -10.31 -10.62 17.04
C LEU A 86 -10.31 -10.43 15.52
N ARG A 87 -9.17 -10.04 14.94
CA ARG A 87 -9.01 -9.91 13.49
C ARG A 87 -8.81 -11.25 12.80
N ASN A 88 -8.06 -12.16 13.41
CA ASN A 88 -7.76 -13.47 12.83
C ASN A 88 -9.02 -14.34 12.80
N THR A 89 -9.80 -14.36 13.88
CA THR A 89 -11.09 -15.07 13.91
C THR A 89 -12.05 -14.56 12.82
N LYS A 90 -12.12 -13.23 12.63
CA LYS A 90 -12.97 -12.63 11.59
C LYS A 90 -12.51 -12.95 10.16
N LYS A 91 -11.21 -13.16 9.94
CA LYS A 91 -10.66 -13.59 8.64
C LYS A 91 -11.05 -15.02 8.32
N GLU A 92 -10.96 -15.92 9.29
CA GLU A 92 -11.32 -17.35 9.14
C GLU A 92 -12.79 -17.52 8.76
N THR A 93 -13.69 -16.71 9.34
CA THR A 93 -15.11 -16.69 8.95
C THR A 93 -15.34 -16.15 7.53
N SER A 94 -14.57 -15.14 7.11
CA SER A 94 -14.72 -14.51 5.78
C SER A 94 -14.22 -15.34 4.60
N THR A 95 -13.40 -16.36 4.84
CA THR A 95 -12.86 -17.26 3.80
C THR A 95 -13.89 -18.25 3.25
N ILE A 96 -15.03 -18.45 3.93
CA ILE A 96 -16.03 -19.45 3.54
C ILE A 96 -17.12 -18.84 2.62
N GLU A 97 -17.30 -17.52 2.60
CA GLU A 97 -18.36 -16.84 1.83
C GLU A 97 -17.92 -16.23 0.48
N SER A 98 -16.66 -16.36 0.06
CA SER A 98 -16.22 -15.83 -1.23
C SER A 98 -16.59 -16.76 -2.40
N VAL A 99 -17.89 -16.89 -2.67
CA VAL A 99 -18.38 -17.41 -3.95
C VAL A 99 -17.93 -16.46 -5.06
N THR A 100 -17.25 -17.02 -6.06
CA THR A 100 -16.66 -16.35 -7.22
C THR A 100 -17.72 -15.72 -8.11
N VAL A 101 -18.04 -14.45 -7.86
CA VAL A 101 -18.68 -13.57 -8.85
C VAL A 101 -17.57 -12.90 -9.66
N PRO A 102 -17.63 -12.89 -11.01
CA PRO A 102 -16.70 -12.11 -11.83
C PRO A 102 -16.96 -10.61 -11.58
N CYS A 103 -16.26 -10.05 -10.60
CA CYS A 103 -16.34 -8.64 -10.23
C CYS A 103 -15.30 -7.84 -11.00
N SER A 104 -15.63 -6.62 -11.40
CA SER A 104 -14.69 -5.71 -12.07
C SER A 104 -13.44 -5.47 -11.21
N MET A 105 -12.30 -5.16 -11.84
CA MET A 105 -11.05 -4.83 -11.13
C MET A 105 -11.25 -3.71 -10.07
N ALA A 106 -12.14 -2.76 -10.36
CA ALA A 106 -12.51 -1.67 -9.43
C ALA A 106 -13.24 -2.19 -8.18
N GLU A 107 -14.14 -3.18 -8.32
CA GLU A 107 -14.82 -3.80 -7.18
C GLU A 107 -13.88 -4.69 -6.38
N ARG A 108 -12.95 -5.40 -7.04
CA ARG A 108 -11.87 -6.12 -6.35
C ARG A 108 -11.03 -5.17 -5.49
N LEU A 109 -10.64 -4.03 -6.04
CA LEU A 109 -9.88 -3.00 -5.31
C LEU A 109 -10.69 -2.34 -4.19
N ARG A 110 -12.01 -2.17 -4.35
CA ARG A 110 -12.91 -1.70 -3.27
C ARG A 110 -12.99 -2.70 -2.12
N ARG A 111 -13.02 -4.01 -2.42
CA ARG A 111 -13.05 -5.09 -1.41
C ARG A 111 -11.69 -5.32 -0.74
N GLN A 112 -10.60 -5.31 -1.52
CA GLN A 112 -9.23 -5.56 -1.02
C GLN A 112 -8.55 -4.31 -0.43
N GLY A 113 -9.07 -3.11 -0.76
CA GLY A 113 -8.48 -1.84 -0.38
C GLY A 113 -7.27 -1.45 -1.25
N ARG A 114 -6.58 -0.36 -0.90
CA ARG A 114 -5.45 0.20 -1.67
C ARG A 114 -4.14 -0.62 -1.61
N ASN A 115 -4.18 -1.84 -1.04
CA ASN A 115 -3.02 -2.72 -0.83
C ASN A 115 -1.78 -2.06 -0.20
N LEU A 116 -2.01 -1.12 0.72
CA LEU A 116 -0.96 -0.28 1.31
C LEU A 116 0.10 -1.07 2.08
N HIS A 117 -0.23 -2.28 2.55
CA HIS A 117 0.72 -3.15 3.22
C HIS A 117 1.87 -3.57 2.28
N LEU A 118 1.60 -3.76 0.99
CA LEU A 118 2.60 -4.10 -0.03
C LEU A 118 3.60 -2.96 -0.26
N ALA A 119 3.21 -1.70 0.02
CA ALA A 119 4.12 -0.57 -0.06
C ALA A 119 5.33 -0.71 0.89
N ARG A 120 5.19 -1.51 1.96
CA ARG A 120 6.23 -1.72 2.96
C ARG A 120 7.19 -2.86 2.62
N ILE A 121 6.80 -3.76 1.72
CA ILE A 121 7.60 -4.92 1.34
C ILE A 121 8.78 -4.44 0.47
N GLY A 122 9.96 -5.02 0.70
CA GLY A 122 11.18 -4.70 -0.07
C GLY A 122 11.87 -3.39 0.32
N MET A 123 11.37 -2.64 1.32
CA MET A 123 12.01 -1.40 1.77
C MET A 123 13.28 -1.70 2.58
N ILE A 124 14.40 -1.13 2.15
CA ILE A 124 15.69 -1.20 2.87
C ILE A 124 16.01 0.19 3.41
N ARG A 125 16.21 0.28 4.72
CA ARG A 125 16.54 1.54 5.43
C ARG A 125 17.97 1.51 5.94
N ALA A 126 18.58 2.68 6.06
CA ALA A 126 19.86 2.80 6.73
C ALA A 126 19.79 2.17 8.14
N GLY A 127 20.82 1.42 8.52
CA GLY A 127 20.89 0.69 9.79
C GLY A 127 20.19 -0.66 9.83
N THR A 128 19.59 -1.13 8.72
CA THR A 128 19.11 -2.52 8.61
C THR A 128 20.22 -3.44 8.12
N VAL A 129 20.17 -4.74 8.46
CA VAL A 129 21.13 -5.75 7.97
C VAL A 129 21.16 -5.78 6.44
N ALA A 130 20.01 -5.61 5.79
CA ALA A 130 19.92 -5.55 4.33
C ALA A 130 20.60 -4.31 3.71
N ALA A 131 20.94 -3.30 4.51
CA ALA A 131 21.67 -2.11 4.09
C ALA A 131 23.19 -2.25 4.21
N GLU A 132 23.69 -3.33 4.82
CA GLU A 132 25.11 -3.60 4.91
C GLU A 132 25.69 -3.82 3.50
N GLY A 133 26.82 -3.19 3.21
CA GLY A 133 27.46 -3.24 1.88
C GLY A 133 26.84 -2.32 0.81
N LEU A 134 25.87 -1.46 1.16
CA LEU A 134 25.36 -0.43 0.24
C LEU A 134 26.23 0.83 0.24
N SER A 135 26.44 1.39 -0.95
CA SER A 135 27.07 2.71 -1.09
C SER A 135 26.16 3.82 -0.55
N LYS A 136 26.75 4.94 -0.13
CA LYS A 136 26.01 6.12 0.32
C LYS A 136 25.06 6.65 -0.77
N GLU A 137 25.49 6.61 -2.03
CA GLU A 137 24.67 7.01 -3.17
C GLU A 137 23.44 6.12 -3.34
N ASP A 138 23.60 4.81 -3.18
CA ASP A 138 22.50 3.85 -3.32
C ASP A 138 21.50 3.93 -2.16
N LEU A 139 21.96 4.29 -0.96
CA LEU A 139 21.09 4.63 0.16
C LEU A 139 20.28 5.90 -0.13
N ALA A 140 20.94 6.96 -0.62
CA ALA A 140 20.27 8.21 -0.99
C ALA A 140 19.19 8.00 -2.07
N LYS A 141 19.48 7.17 -3.08
CA LYS A 141 18.48 6.77 -4.09
C LYS A 141 17.28 6.09 -3.44
N ARG A 142 17.48 5.11 -2.56
CA ARG A 142 16.39 4.42 -1.85
C ARG A 142 15.55 5.39 -1.01
N GLU A 143 16.19 6.31 -0.30
CA GLU A 143 15.48 7.32 0.48
C GLU A 143 14.62 8.26 -0.40
N ALA A 144 15.17 8.76 -1.51
CA ALA A 144 14.44 9.59 -2.47
C ALA A 144 13.22 8.87 -3.08
N LEU A 145 13.36 7.58 -3.37
CA LEU A 145 12.28 6.72 -3.86
C LEU A 145 11.18 6.56 -2.81
N LEU A 146 11.54 6.31 -1.55
CA LEU A 146 10.60 6.22 -0.43
C LEU A 146 9.85 7.53 -0.20
N ARG A 147 10.55 8.67 -0.28
CA ARG A 147 9.94 10.01 -0.15
C ARG A 147 8.90 10.24 -1.25
N SER A 148 9.28 9.96 -2.50
CA SER A 148 8.40 10.08 -3.66
C SER A 148 7.19 9.14 -3.56
N LYS A 149 7.40 7.91 -3.07
CA LYS A 149 6.36 6.92 -2.85
C LYS A 149 5.35 7.39 -1.80
N LYS A 150 5.83 7.93 -0.67
CA LYS A 150 4.99 8.47 0.40
C LYS A 150 4.11 9.62 -0.10
N LEU A 151 4.69 10.55 -0.88
CA LEU A 151 3.95 11.66 -1.48
C LEU A 151 2.86 11.16 -2.44
N LYS A 152 3.18 10.19 -3.31
CA LYS A 152 2.19 9.60 -4.23
C LYS A 152 1.05 8.88 -3.49
N LEU A 153 1.36 8.17 -2.40
CA LEU A 153 0.36 7.44 -1.63
C LEU A 153 -0.58 8.33 -0.80
N GLN A 154 -0.26 9.61 -0.61
CA GLN A 154 -1.21 10.58 -0.06
C GLN A 154 -2.45 10.70 -0.95
N ASN A 155 -2.31 10.55 -2.27
CA ASN A 155 -3.47 10.60 -3.17
C ASN A 155 -4.35 9.36 -2.98
N PRO A 156 -5.66 9.51 -2.70
CA PRO A 156 -6.57 8.37 -2.46
C PRO A 156 -6.79 7.51 -3.72
N ASN A 157 -6.62 8.11 -4.91
CA ASN A 157 -6.73 7.42 -6.20
C ASN A 157 -5.52 6.56 -6.54
N ILE A 158 -4.44 6.63 -5.75
CA ILE A 158 -3.24 5.82 -5.95
C ILE A 158 -3.32 4.58 -5.06
N PHE A 159 -3.10 3.43 -5.67
CA PHE A 159 -3.07 2.13 -5.00
C PHE A 159 -1.79 1.37 -5.38
N VAL A 160 -1.48 0.35 -4.60
CA VAL A 160 -0.33 -0.53 -4.85
C VAL A 160 -0.82 -1.76 -5.61
N SER A 161 -0.20 -2.07 -6.75
CA SER A 161 -0.49 -3.30 -7.46
C SER A 161 0.03 -4.51 -6.69
N ASP A 162 -0.73 -5.60 -6.66
CA ASP A 162 -0.35 -6.89 -6.07
C ASP A 162 0.42 -7.77 -7.05
N VAL A 163 0.21 -7.60 -8.35
CA VAL A 163 0.82 -8.42 -9.40
C VAL A 163 1.84 -7.70 -10.26
N ARG A 164 1.96 -6.37 -10.15
CA ARG A 164 2.90 -5.57 -10.95
C ARG A 164 4.02 -5.01 -10.09
N LEU A 165 5.25 -5.27 -10.52
CA LEU A 165 6.49 -4.77 -9.94
C LEU A 165 7.09 -3.65 -10.78
N CYS A 166 7.72 -2.72 -10.10
CA CYS A 166 8.60 -1.70 -10.65
C CYS A 166 10.03 -2.02 -10.22
N VAL A 167 10.89 -2.31 -11.19
CA VAL A 167 12.31 -2.57 -10.97
C VAL A 167 13.09 -1.33 -11.36
N ARG A 168 13.85 -0.74 -10.43
CA ARG A 168 14.67 0.46 -10.65
C ARG A 168 16.14 0.16 -10.40
N ASN A 169 17.00 1.12 -10.77
CA ASN A 169 18.45 0.99 -10.71
C ASN A 169 19.01 -0.11 -11.64
N LEU A 170 18.33 -0.35 -12.76
CA LEU A 170 18.80 -1.29 -13.78
C LEU A 170 19.98 -0.70 -14.56
N PRO A 171 20.98 -1.52 -14.94
CA PRO A 171 21.98 -1.10 -15.91
C PRO A 171 21.33 -0.69 -17.24
N LEU A 172 21.91 0.32 -17.90
CA LEU A 172 21.36 0.86 -19.14
C LEU A 172 21.44 -0.12 -20.32
N THR A 173 22.33 -1.10 -20.22
CA THR A 173 22.57 -2.17 -21.20
C THR A 173 21.51 -3.27 -21.16
N VAL A 174 20.76 -3.40 -20.06
CA VAL A 174 19.77 -4.48 -19.90
C VAL A 174 18.60 -4.28 -20.85
N SER A 175 18.32 -5.33 -21.64
CA SER A 175 17.17 -5.38 -22.53
C SER A 175 15.93 -5.99 -21.86
N ASP A 176 14.78 -5.88 -22.53
CA ASP A 176 13.53 -6.50 -22.08
C ASP A 176 13.63 -8.02 -22.03
N GLU A 177 14.39 -8.61 -22.95
CA GLU A 177 14.62 -10.06 -23.07
C GLU A 177 15.53 -10.58 -21.97
N ASP A 178 16.57 -9.83 -21.61
CA ASP A 178 17.46 -10.18 -20.50
C ASP A 178 16.71 -10.23 -19.18
N LEU A 179 15.91 -9.19 -18.92
CA LEU A 179 15.09 -9.12 -17.70
C LEU A 179 14.05 -10.24 -17.68
N ARG A 180 13.44 -10.53 -18.83
CA ARG A 180 12.49 -11.64 -18.97
C ARG A 180 13.15 -12.99 -18.68
N ARG A 181 14.34 -13.24 -19.24
CA ARG A 181 15.11 -14.47 -19.00
C ARG A 181 15.42 -14.67 -17.52
N VAL A 182 15.96 -13.65 -16.84
CA VAL A 182 16.23 -13.71 -15.39
C VAL A 182 14.98 -14.08 -14.59
N CYS A 183 13.82 -13.51 -14.93
CA CYS A 183 12.57 -13.86 -14.25
C CYS A 183 12.11 -15.29 -14.55
N LEU A 184 12.26 -15.76 -15.78
CA LEU A 184 11.85 -17.11 -16.18
C LEU A 184 12.74 -18.18 -15.56
N ASP A 185 14.05 -17.95 -15.51
CA ASP A 185 15.04 -18.86 -14.93
C ASP A 185 14.74 -19.12 -13.43
N PHE A 186 14.27 -18.09 -12.71
CA PHE A 186 13.91 -18.21 -11.30
C PHE A 186 12.55 -18.86 -11.05
N LEU A 187 11.56 -18.65 -11.94
CA LEU A 187 10.19 -19.17 -11.76
C LEU A 187 10.02 -20.62 -12.27
N GLY A 188 10.90 -21.13 -13.14
CA GLY A 188 10.90 -22.52 -13.63
C GLY A 188 10.11 -22.76 -14.95
N ALA A 189 9.72 -24.01 -15.25
CA ALA A 189 9.14 -24.38 -16.55
C ALA A 189 7.72 -23.84 -16.82
N ASP A 190 6.92 -23.55 -15.78
CA ASP A 190 5.54 -23.02 -15.92
C ASP A 190 5.46 -21.50 -16.15
N SER A 191 6.62 -20.83 -16.25
CA SER A 191 6.78 -19.38 -16.11
C SER A 191 6.25 -18.54 -17.26
N LYS A 192 6.09 -19.10 -18.47
CA LYS A 192 5.58 -18.34 -19.62
C LYS A 192 4.12 -17.91 -19.44
N ARG A 193 3.32 -18.66 -18.67
CA ARG A 193 1.92 -18.30 -18.36
C ARG A 193 1.81 -17.33 -17.18
N CYS A 194 2.84 -17.23 -16.34
CA CYS A 194 2.84 -16.37 -15.17
C CYS A 194 3.26 -14.94 -15.48
N LEU A 195 4.07 -14.70 -16.51
CA LEU A 195 4.58 -13.38 -16.88
C LEU A 195 3.75 -12.73 -17.99
N THR A 196 2.90 -11.77 -17.62
CA THR A 196 2.00 -11.05 -18.55
C THR A 196 2.71 -9.91 -19.29
N GLU A 197 3.54 -9.14 -18.59
CA GLU A 197 4.22 -7.97 -19.15
C GLU A 197 5.64 -7.89 -18.59
N CYS A 198 6.63 -7.61 -19.43
CA CYS A 198 7.99 -7.26 -19.01
C CYS A 198 8.49 -6.18 -19.96
N ARG A 199 8.70 -4.97 -19.43
CA ARG A 199 9.03 -3.80 -20.26
C ARG A 199 10.00 -2.86 -19.57
N VAL A 200 11.16 -2.69 -20.17
CA VAL A 200 12.17 -1.67 -19.84
C VAL A 200 11.72 -0.34 -20.45
N MET A 201 11.68 0.69 -19.61
CA MET A 201 11.27 2.01 -20.04
C MET A 201 12.45 2.74 -20.67
N ARG A 202 12.24 3.33 -21.84
CA ARG A 202 13.26 4.04 -22.62
C ARG A 202 12.77 5.45 -22.96
N ASN A 203 13.69 6.40 -23.08
CA ASN A 203 13.33 7.78 -23.43
C ASN A 203 12.81 7.83 -24.86
N LEU A 204 11.64 8.43 -25.08
CA LEU A 204 11.05 8.59 -26.40
C LEU A 204 11.64 9.86 -27.04
N GLN A 205 12.74 9.71 -27.77
CA GLN A 205 13.27 10.80 -28.60
C GLN A 205 12.82 10.59 -30.07
N PRO A 206 12.08 11.53 -30.66
CA PRO A 206 11.73 11.44 -32.07
C PRO A 206 12.99 11.53 -32.94
N GLY A 207 13.21 10.56 -33.83
CA GLY A 207 14.28 10.59 -34.84
C GLY A 207 15.54 9.79 -34.55
N LYS A 208 15.69 9.14 -33.39
CA LYS A 208 16.78 8.17 -33.14
C LYS A 208 16.20 6.77 -32.94
N GLN A 209 16.76 5.78 -33.67
CA GLN A 209 16.28 4.40 -33.67
C GLN A 209 16.57 3.65 -32.36
N GLN A 210 17.50 4.16 -31.53
CA GLN A 210 17.84 3.56 -30.25
C GLN A 210 17.43 4.46 -29.09
N PHE A 211 16.33 4.06 -28.44
CA PHE A 211 15.83 4.72 -27.25
C PHE A 211 16.75 4.39 -26.06
N ARG A 212 17.36 5.41 -25.45
CA ARG A 212 18.20 5.21 -24.25
C ARG A 212 17.33 4.73 -23.09
N SER A 213 17.72 3.61 -22.46
CA SER A 213 17.06 3.08 -21.26
C SER A 213 17.00 4.13 -20.16
N LEU A 214 15.88 4.20 -19.44
CA LEU A 214 15.68 5.09 -18.29
C LEU A 214 16.16 4.45 -16.97
N GLY A 215 16.67 3.22 -17.02
CA GLY A 215 17.17 2.50 -15.83
C GLY A 215 16.06 1.94 -14.92
N TYR A 216 14.83 1.83 -15.44
CA TYR A 216 13.73 1.16 -14.75
C TYR A 216 12.83 0.38 -15.72
N ALA A 217 12.14 -0.62 -15.18
CA ALA A 217 11.25 -1.51 -15.90
C ALA A 217 9.99 -1.81 -15.09
N PHE A 218 8.96 -2.27 -15.79
CA PHE A 218 7.75 -2.81 -15.20
C PHE A 218 7.60 -4.28 -15.56
N ILE A 219 7.22 -5.08 -14.57
CA ILE A 219 6.99 -6.51 -14.72
C ILE A 219 5.62 -6.82 -14.14
N SER A 220 4.72 -7.40 -14.93
CA SER A 220 3.36 -7.75 -14.51
C SER A 220 3.21 -9.27 -14.54
N PHE A 221 2.67 -9.82 -13.46
CA PHE A 221 2.43 -11.25 -13.29
C PHE A 221 0.94 -11.58 -13.29
N THR A 222 0.63 -12.86 -13.46
CA THR A 222 -0.74 -13.39 -13.33
C THR A 222 -1.08 -13.63 -11.85
N LYS A 223 -0.12 -14.08 -11.05
CA LYS A 223 -0.29 -14.42 -9.63
C LYS A 223 0.55 -13.52 -8.73
N HIS A 224 0.02 -13.22 -7.55
CA HIS A 224 0.72 -12.43 -6.52
C HIS A 224 1.94 -13.16 -5.94
N GLU A 225 1.85 -14.48 -5.75
CA GLU A 225 2.93 -15.29 -5.19
C GLU A 225 4.20 -15.24 -6.04
N ASP A 226 4.05 -15.27 -7.36
CA ASP A 226 5.16 -15.19 -8.31
C ASP A 226 5.82 -13.80 -8.27
N ALA A 227 5.00 -12.74 -8.16
CA ALA A 227 5.50 -11.38 -7.97
C ALA A 227 6.30 -11.25 -6.66
N LEU A 228 5.84 -11.86 -5.57
CA LEU A 228 6.58 -11.87 -4.31
C LEU A 228 7.90 -12.63 -4.42
N LYS A 229 7.90 -13.82 -5.02
CA LYS A 229 9.10 -14.63 -5.24
C LYS A 229 10.17 -13.84 -6.00
N ILE A 230 9.78 -13.21 -7.12
CA ILE A 230 10.68 -12.38 -7.93
C ILE A 230 11.15 -11.14 -7.16
N LEU A 231 10.27 -10.49 -6.39
CA LEU A 231 10.66 -9.34 -5.57
C LEU A 231 11.77 -9.72 -4.58
N HIS A 232 11.64 -10.84 -3.86
CA HIS A 232 12.66 -11.26 -2.89
C HIS A 232 13.97 -11.67 -3.56
N HIS A 233 13.91 -12.27 -4.75
CA HIS A 233 15.10 -12.69 -5.47
C HIS A 233 15.89 -11.54 -6.09
N LEU A 234 15.20 -10.58 -6.73
CA LEU A 234 15.83 -9.48 -7.44
C LEU A 234 16.24 -8.31 -6.54
N ASN A 235 15.49 -8.07 -5.46
CA ASN A 235 15.72 -6.89 -4.63
C ASN A 235 17.06 -7.00 -3.88
N ASN A 236 17.87 -5.94 -3.97
CA ASN A 236 19.18 -5.85 -3.30
C ASN A 236 20.26 -6.82 -3.78
N ASN A 237 19.99 -7.64 -4.79
CA ASN A 237 20.93 -8.63 -5.29
C ASN A 237 21.85 -8.01 -6.35
N ALA A 238 23.17 -8.00 -6.10
CA ALA A 238 24.15 -7.40 -7.01
C ALA A 238 24.59 -8.34 -8.15
N GLU A 239 24.39 -9.65 -7.98
CA GLU A 239 24.87 -10.69 -8.90
C GLU A 239 23.92 -10.89 -10.08
N VAL A 240 22.69 -10.38 -9.98
CA VAL A 240 21.67 -10.49 -11.03
C VAL A 240 22.13 -9.86 -12.34
N PHE A 241 22.92 -8.79 -12.27
CA PHE A 241 23.38 -8.07 -13.45
C PHE A 241 24.89 -7.83 -13.38
N ALA A 242 25.57 -7.98 -14.53
CA ALA A 242 27.03 -7.95 -14.66
C ALA A 242 27.74 -6.69 -14.09
N ASN A 243 27.03 -5.57 -13.92
CA ASN A 243 27.61 -4.29 -13.49
C ASN A 243 27.55 -4.04 -11.97
N GLN A 244 27.34 -5.08 -11.14
CA GLN A 244 27.25 -5.00 -9.67
C GLN A 244 26.21 -3.99 -9.13
N ARG A 245 25.31 -3.50 -9.98
CA ARG A 245 24.21 -2.62 -9.56
C ARG A 245 23.17 -3.46 -8.86
N ARG A 246 22.77 -3.02 -7.67
CA ARG A 246 21.70 -3.66 -6.90
C ARG A 246 20.34 -3.10 -7.34
N PRO A 247 19.46 -3.92 -7.95
CA PRO A 247 18.13 -3.48 -8.32
C PRO A 247 17.32 -3.12 -7.08
N ILE A 248 16.47 -2.11 -7.24
CA ILE A 248 15.50 -1.71 -6.23
C ILE A 248 14.13 -2.15 -6.76
N VAL A 249 13.56 -3.18 -6.16
CA VAL A 249 12.28 -3.74 -6.60
C VAL A 249 11.19 -3.37 -5.62
N GLU A 250 10.12 -2.79 -6.15
CA GLU A 250 8.94 -2.40 -5.39
C GLU A 250 7.68 -2.82 -6.14
N PHE A 251 6.57 -3.00 -5.42
CA PHE A 251 5.27 -3.04 -6.07
C PHE A 251 4.95 -1.71 -6.76
N SER A 252 4.37 -1.79 -7.96
CA SER A 252 4.03 -0.63 -8.78
C SER A 252 2.92 0.20 -8.13
N LEU A 253 3.07 1.53 -8.16
CA LEU A 253 2.01 2.46 -7.79
C LEU A 253 1.16 2.78 -9.02
N GLU A 254 -0.13 2.46 -8.95
CA GLU A 254 -1.07 2.68 -10.04
C GLU A 254 -2.12 3.72 -9.64
N ASN A 255 -2.62 4.45 -10.64
CA ASN A 255 -3.69 5.42 -10.44
C ASN A 255 -4.99 4.85 -11.03
N MET A 256 -6.01 4.73 -10.18
CA MET A 256 -7.31 4.17 -10.53
C MET A 256 -7.96 4.91 -11.70
N GLN A 257 -7.93 6.24 -11.69
CA GLN A 257 -8.51 7.07 -12.77
C GLN A 257 -7.75 6.90 -14.08
N ALA A 258 -6.42 6.75 -14.03
CA ALA A 258 -5.62 6.51 -15.22
C ALA A 258 -5.90 5.13 -15.82
N LEU A 259 -6.09 4.12 -14.97
CA LEU A 259 -6.44 2.76 -15.39
C LEU A 259 -7.82 2.72 -16.04
N GLU A 260 -8.82 3.37 -15.45
CA GLU A 260 -10.16 3.49 -16.03
C GLU A 260 -10.15 4.21 -17.38
N LYS A 261 -9.40 5.32 -17.50
CA LYS A 261 -9.24 6.01 -18.79
C LYS A 261 -8.59 5.11 -19.84
N LYS A 262 -7.58 4.32 -19.47
CA LYS A 262 -6.95 3.34 -20.37
C LYS A 262 -7.93 2.26 -20.80
N ARG A 263 -8.73 1.73 -19.88
CA ARG A 263 -9.77 0.72 -20.17
C ARG A 263 -10.82 1.25 -21.14
N ARG A 264 -11.37 2.44 -20.88
CA ARG A 264 -12.35 3.10 -21.77
C ARG A 264 -11.80 3.37 -23.17
N ARG A 265 -10.50 3.66 -23.31
CA ARG A 265 -9.86 3.81 -24.62
C ARG A 265 -9.76 2.48 -25.36
N ALA A 266 -9.41 1.40 -24.65
CA ALA A 266 -9.35 0.07 -25.24
C ALA A 266 -10.74 -0.43 -25.70
N GLU A 267 -11.78 -0.22 -24.87
CA GLU A 267 -13.18 -0.55 -25.20
C GLU A 267 -13.70 0.20 -26.44
N LYS A 268 -13.24 1.44 -26.67
CA LYS A 268 -13.62 2.24 -27.87
C LYS A 268 -12.86 1.84 -29.15
N CYS A 269 -11.75 1.12 -29.02
CA CYS A 269 -10.92 0.69 -30.15
C CYS A 269 -11.16 -0.77 -30.55
N ALA A 270 -12.00 -1.50 -29.79
CA ALA A 270 -12.43 -2.86 -30.07
C ALA A 270 -13.80 -2.84 -30.76
#